data_AF-A8YLV7-F1
#
_entry.id   AF-A8YLV7-F1
#
_cell.length_a   1.000
_cell.length_b   1.000
_cell.length_c   1.000
_cell.angle_alpha   90.00
_cell.angle_beta   90.00
_cell.angle_gamma   90.00
#
_symmetry.space_group_name_H-M   'P 1'
#
loop_
_entity.id
_entity.type
_entity.pdbx_description
1 polymer ?
#
loop_
_entity_poly.entity_id
_entity_poly.type
_entity_poly.pdbx_seq_one_letter_code
_entity_poly.pdbx_strand_id
1 'polypeptide(L)'
;MTRWPEKTKSFLFLFWSRYQHRFTWKVWAALFVVVFGGVGFLATWQLLNMQKSPNCPKIFWPIASASLRLYCAQLSADSRTVAGLLEAIALVEALPEDHPLRSQVNQQVEEWARDILNLAEKDYQAGNLKQAIAKARQIPNNMAVAAIIEERIAKWQETWTEGNEILSKLEENLRASNWNQSFRLAVDLLNLNNEYWATVKYNEAIAKITVAREDSSKLDNAFNLFARGGLDNWFKVIEEARKIPASSYAYQEAQKLIAKTEDKLKEYAERLIERKQWQALRDLANQTPKDLKIKADVTDWSLLSEAALDAETGTVDGLEAGILGLEQIDASRPLHQTALAMKERWQLQVQDLKILSEARDLAQAGTIEQYSAAIAKAGEVPRNNPLWSQAQQEIGSWNRQIQVIEDRPILERAREIAIPGDINSLSSAIIQARAIGKNRALYRDAQREIRGWQVRIERMEDQPILDQAQALANLKDYSTAIETANQIPPGRALSSEASQNIRRWRRELRARQNLQQANQLAATGSADGLTRAIALVANISTKTDAGVQRTELLERWSYQLLSLATAQANNGRYLEAIRLAESVSRESTAYSSARSQMQGWRNILQPPAPPPIVESTPLSPESPIETPSPGQ
;
A
#
# COMPACT_ATOMS: atom_id res chain seq x y z
N MET A 1 -79.62 94.20 -12.21
CA MET A 1 -80.54 95.35 -12.09
C MET A 1 -81.66 94.97 -11.13
N THR A 2 -81.82 95.74 -10.04
CA THR A 2 -83.07 96.10 -9.32
C THR A 2 -84.05 94.97 -8.91
N ARG A 3 -84.62 94.88 -7.71
CA ARG A 3 -84.85 95.83 -6.61
C ARG A 3 -85.48 95.02 -5.45
N TRP A 4 -85.11 95.35 -4.20
CA TRP A 4 -85.88 95.08 -2.97
C TRP A 4 -87.22 95.86 -2.96
N PRO A 5 -88.24 95.48 -2.16
CA PRO A 5 -88.41 95.97 -0.77
C PRO A 5 -89.08 94.97 0.22
N GLU A 6 -88.67 94.93 1.51
CA GLU A 6 -89.31 95.55 2.71
C GLU A 6 -90.84 95.43 2.87
N LYS A 7 -91.33 94.85 3.98
CA LYS A 7 -91.74 95.59 5.21
C LYS A 7 -92.36 94.68 6.27
N THR A 8 -91.99 94.98 7.51
CA THR A 8 -92.53 94.55 8.80
C THR A 8 -93.83 95.28 9.14
N LYS A 9 -94.74 94.63 9.90
CA LYS A 9 -95.32 95.14 11.17
C LYS A 9 -96.35 94.18 11.82
N SER A 10 -96.10 93.95 13.10
CA SER A 10 -96.94 93.57 14.26
C SER A 10 -98.46 93.80 14.17
N PHE A 11 -99.27 92.86 14.70
CA PHE A 11 -100.19 93.13 15.83
C PHE A 11 -100.91 91.84 16.29
N LEU A 12 -100.78 91.54 17.59
CA LEU A 12 -101.67 90.66 18.36
C LEU A 12 -103.10 91.24 18.34
N PHE A 13 -104.11 90.37 18.50
CA PHE A 13 -105.57 90.59 18.50
C PHE A 13 -106.28 90.18 17.20
N LEU A 14 -107.36 89.40 17.36
CA LEU A 14 -108.29 88.85 16.36
C LEU A 14 -107.99 87.42 15.89
N PHE A 15 -108.17 86.40 16.75
CA PHE A 15 -109.07 85.27 16.44
C PHE A 15 -109.26 84.27 17.61
N TRP A 16 -109.38 84.77 18.83
CA TRP A 16 -110.00 84.06 19.96
C TRP A 16 -111.54 83.98 19.77
N SER A 17 -112.02 83.50 18.60
CA SER A 17 -113.47 83.39 18.33
C SER A 17 -113.85 82.45 17.18
N ARG A 18 -113.28 81.24 17.05
CA ARG A 18 -113.87 80.23 16.13
C ARG A 18 -113.47 78.75 16.31
N TYR A 19 -113.06 78.31 17.50
CA TYR A 19 -112.70 76.89 17.70
C TYR A 19 -113.14 76.37 19.07
N GLN A 20 -114.43 76.50 19.39
CA GLN A 20 -114.97 76.15 20.73
C GLN A 20 -115.95 74.96 20.76
N HIS A 21 -116.14 74.19 19.66
CA HIS A 21 -117.15 73.12 19.64
C HIS A 21 -116.78 71.82 18.90
N ARG A 22 -115.55 71.29 19.08
CA ARG A 22 -115.19 69.96 18.49
C ARG A 22 -114.48 68.97 19.43
N PHE A 23 -114.15 69.30 20.67
CA PHE A 23 -113.43 68.39 21.58
C PHE A 23 -114.20 68.16 22.89
N THR A 24 -114.57 66.90 23.14
CA THR A 24 -115.27 66.45 24.35
C THR A 24 -114.38 66.59 25.59
N TRP A 25 -114.96 66.72 26.78
CA TRP A 25 -114.24 66.81 28.07
C TRP A 25 -113.15 65.72 28.24
N LYS A 26 -113.40 64.53 27.70
CA LYS A 26 -112.44 63.42 27.70
C LYS A 26 -111.12 63.75 26.98
N VAL A 27 -111.17 64.58 25.94
CA VAL A 27 -109.96 65.00 25.19
C VAL A 27 -109.16 66.04 25.97
N TRP A 28 -109.83 66.95 26.68
CA TRP A 28 -109.15 67.86 27.60
C TRP A 28 -108.51 67.13 28.79
N ALA A 29 -109.18 66.12 29.34
CA ALA A 29 -108.63 65.28 30.40
C ALA A 29 -107.40 64.48 29.92
N ALA A 30 -107.46 63.88 28.72
CA ALA A 30 -106.33 63.17 28.13
C ALA A 30 -105.14 64.09 27.83
N LEU A 31 -105.39 65.29 27.31
CA LEU A 31 -104.35 66.27 27.03
C LEU A 31 -103.69 66.78 28.32
N PHE A 32 -104.46 66.93 29.40
CA PHE A 32 -103.91 67.28 30.72
C PHE A 32 -103.01 66.17 31.27
N VAL A 33 -103.41 64.90 31.18
CA VAL A 33 -102.58 63.76 31.62
C VAL A 33 -101.31 63.62 30.76
N VAL A 34 -101.39 63.83 29.45
CA VAL A 34 -100.23 63.73 28.55
C VAL A 34 -99.25 64.89 28.75
N VAL A 35 -99.75 66.12 28.94
CA VAL A 35 -98.89 67.29 29.15
C VAL A 35 -98.27 67.27 30.53
N PHE A 36 -99.04 67.06 31.60
CA PHE A 36 -98.49 67.03 32.96
C PHE A 36 -97.73 65.73 33.27
N GLY A 37 -98.16 64.60 32.74
CA GLY A 37 -97.45 63.32 32.85
C GLY A 37 -96.17 63.27 32.02
N GLY A 38 -96.17 63.86 30.81
CA GLY A 38 -94.99 63.97 29.96
C GLY A 38 -93.92 64.89 30.55
N VAL A 39 -94.31 66.03 31.13
CA VAL A 39 -93.37 66.92 31.82
C VAL A 39 -92.81 66.24 33.07
N GLY A 40 -93.64 65.52 33.85
CA GLY A 40 -93.18 64.74 35.00
C GLY A 40 -92.18 63.64 34.62
N PHE A 41 -92.45 62.88 33.55
CA PHE A 41 -91.55 61.82 33.09
C PHE A 41 -90.23 62.37 32.53
N LEU A 42 -90.27 63.43 31.71
CA LEU A 42 -89.05 64.07 31.18
C LEU A 42 -88.23 64.72 32.29
N ALA A 43 -88.86 65.34 33.29
CA ALA A 43 -88.16 65.90 34.45
C ALA A 43 -87.49 64.81 35.30
N THR A 44 -88.16 63.67 35.52
CA THR A 44 -87.61 62.56 36.30
C THR A 44 -86.50 61.82 35.53
N TRP A 45 -86.64 61.65 34.20
CA TRP A 45 -85.58 61.10 33.35
C TRP A 45 -84.34 62.00 33.33
N GLN A 46 -84.52 63.32 33.26
CA GLN A 46 -83.42 64.29 33.33
C GLN A 46 -82.73 64.28 34.70
N LEU A 47 -83.47 64.06 35.80
CA LEU A 47 -82.90 63.93 37.15
C LEU A 47 -82.13 62.61 37.33
N LEU A 48 -82.60 61.51 36.75
CA LEU A 48 -81.91 60.21 36.80
C LEU A 48 -80.71 60.11 35.84
N ASN A 49 -80.65 60.95 34.79
CA ASN A 49 -79.52 61.05 33.85
C ASN A 49 -78.53 62.19 34.16
N MET A 50 -78.66 62.87 35.31
CA MET A 50 -77.65 63.83 35.80
C MET A 50 -76.49 63.10 36.50
N GLN A 51 -75.79 62.27 35.74
CA GLN A 51 -74.34 62.07 35.88
C GLN A 51 -73.70 62.44 34.55
N LYS A 52 -73.77 63.74 34.21
CA LYS A 52 -72.77 64.31 33.32
C LYS A 52 -71.45 64.32 34.07
N SER A 53 -70.61 63.34 33.76
CA SER A 53 -69.17 63.44 33.94
C SER A 53 -68.73 64.87 33.61
N PRO A 54 -67.92 65.54 34.44
CA PRO A 54 -67.37 66.84 34.08
C PRO A 54 -66.73 66.75 32.69
N ASN A 55 -67.05 67.71 31.80
CA ASN A 55 -66.40 67.83 30.49
C ASN A 55 -64.92 68.22 30.71
N CYS A 56 -64.09 67.27 31.11
CA CYS A 56 -62.66 67.41 31.38
C CYS A 56 -61.88 68.17 30.29
N PRO A 57 -62.15 67.99 28.97
CA PRO A 57 -61.43 68.75 27.93
C PRO A 57 -61.81 70.24 27.80
N LYS A 58 -62.78 70.76 28.57
CA LYS A 58 -63.21 72.18 28.51
C LYS A 58 -62.98 72.97 29.80
N ILE A 59 -62.13 72.48 30.71
CA ILE A 59 -61.87 73.10 32.02
C ILE A 59 -60.71 74.10 31.93
N PHE A 60 -60.86 75.27 32.56
CA PHE A 60 -59.76 76.21 32.79
C PHE A 60 -58.96 75.77 34.02
N TRP A 61 -57.83 75.09 33.80
CA TRP A 61 -57.01 74.46 34.84
C TRP A 61 -56.54 75.37 36.00
N PRO A 62 -56.22 76.66 35.82
CA PRO A 62 -55.74 77.52 36.91
C PRO A 62 -56.71 77.72 38.08
N ILE A 63 -58.02 77.53 37.87
CA ILE A 63 -59.05 77.66 38.92
C ILE A 63 -59.75 76.33 39.28
N ALA A 64 -59.28 75.21 38.70
CA ALA A 64 -59.88 73.89 38.93
C ALA A 64 -59.56 73.36 40.34
N SER A 65 -60.56 72.77 41.01
CA SER A 65 -60.34 72.13 42.32
C SER A 65 -59.46 70.89 42.20
N ALA A 66 -58.73 70.56 43.27
CA ALA A 66 -57.88 69.36 43.31
C ALA A 66 -58.68 68.07 43.10
N SER A 67 -59.91 67.98 43.60
CA SER A 67 -60.81 66.83 43.39
C SER A 67 -61.23 66.67 41.92
N LEU A 68 -61.43 67.78 41.20
CA LEU A 68 -61.77 67.77 39.78
C LEU A 68 -60.57 67.38 38.91
N ARG A 69 -59.37 67.87 39.26
CA ARG A 69 -58.10 67.44 38.63
C ARG A 69 -57.88 65.94 38.80
N LEU A 70 -58.02 65.42 40.02
CA LEU A 70 -57.90 63.99 40.31
C LEU A 70 -58.93 63.14 39.55
N TYR A 71 -60.20 63.57 39.51
CA TYR A 71 -61.25 62.85 38.77
C TYR A 71 -60.96 62.81 37.27
N CYS A 72 -60.57 63.95 36.67
CA CYS A 72 -60.25 64.00 35.25
C CYS A 72 -58.96 63.25 34.91
N ALA A 73 -57.97 63.27 35.80
CA ALA A 73 -56.78 62.46 35.66
C ALA A 73 -57.10 60.96 35.68
N GLN A 74 -57.94 60.50 36.61
CA GLN A 74 -58.41 59.12 36.64
C GLN A 74 -59.11 58.73 35.34
N LEU A 75 -59.95 59.60 34.79
CA LEU A 75 -60.64 59.37 33.53
C LEU A 75 -59.68 59.27 32.32
N SER A 76 -58.62 60.09 32.28
CA SER A 76 -57.57 59.99 31.25
C SER A 76 -56.76 58.70 31.41
N ALA A 77 -56.46 58.28 32.65
CA ALA A 77 -55.77 57.03 32.95
C ALA A 77 -56.59 55.79 32.55
N ASP A 78 -57.93 55.84 32.65
CA ASP A 78 -58.82 54.75 32.25
C ASP A 78 -58.72 54.40 30.75
N SER A 79 -58.17 55.30 29.92
CA SER A 79 -57.86 54.99 28.51
C SER A 79 -56.82 53.87 28.35
N ARG A 80 -56.02 53.58 29.39
CA ARG A 80 -54.94 52.58 29.42
C ARG A 80 -53.94 52.71 28.27
N THR A 81 -53.75 53.93 27.79
CA THR A 81 -52.74 54.27 26.78
C THR A 81 -51.63 55.09 27.39
N VAL A 82 -50.42 55.03 26.83
CA VAL A 82 -49.29 55.86 27.28
C VAL A 82 -49.67 57.34 27.26
N ALA A 83 -50.34 57.81 26.20
CA ALA A 83 -50.77 59.20 26.08
C ALA A 83 -51.76 59.61 27.19
N GLY A 84 -52.79 58.80 27.47
CA GLY A 84 -53.77 59.12 28.51
C GLY A 84 -53.23 58.99 29.93
N LEU A 85 -52.30 58.06 30.19
CA LEU A 85 -51.61 57.94 31.48
C LEU A 85 -50.66 59.13 31.72
N LEU A 86 -49.94 59.60 30.69
CA LEU A 86 -49.12 60.81 30.79
C LEU A 86 -49.97 62.06 31.00
N GLU A 87 -51.11 62.17 30.32
CA GLU A 87 -52.08 63.25 30.54
C GLU A 87 -52.59 63.23 31.99
N ALA A 88 -52.94 62.05 32.53
CA ALA A 88 -53.36 61.88 33.91
C ALA A 88 -52.30 62.38 34.91
N ILE A 89 -51.04 61.99 34.72
CA ILE A 89 -49.90 62.41 35.55
C ILE A 89 -49.74 63.94 35.51
N ALA A 90 -49.71 64.53 34.32
CA ALA A 90 -49.52 65.98 34.15
C ALA A 90 -50.62 66.81 34.83
N LEU A 91 -51.86 66.31 34.87
CA LEU A 91 -52.99 66.99 35.50
C LEU A 91 -52.89 67.06 37.04
N VAL A 92 -52.30 66.05 37.67
CA VAL A 92 -52.18 65.96 39.14
C VAL A 92 -50.84 66.45 39.67
N GLU A 93 -49.80 66.46 38.83
CA GLU A 93 -48.47 66.98 39.15
C GLU A 93 -48.48 68.49 39.41
N ALA A 94 -49.43 69.23 38.82
CA ALA A 94 -49.61 70.66 39.02
C ALA A 94 -50.17 71.05 40.42
N LEU A 95 -50.30 70.10 41.36
CA LEU A 95 -50.72 70.33 42.74
C LEU A 95 -49.49 70.58 43.65
N PRO A 96 -49.53 71.57 44.57
CA PRO A 96 -48.43 71.83 45.51
C PRO A 96 -48.08 70.64 46.41
N GLU A 97 -46.82 70.58 46.86
CA GLU A 97 -46.31 69.52 47.75
C GLU A 97 -46.96 69.51 49.14
N ASP A 98 -47.47 70.64 49.63
CA ASP A 98 -48.15 70.79 50.92
C ASP A 98 -49.66 70.45 50.87
N HIS A 99 -50.16 69.94 49.74
CA HIS A 99 -51.58 69.66 49.56
C HIS A 99 -52.07 68.45 50.40
N PRO A 100 -53.24 68.50 51.07
CA PRO A 100 -53.74 67.42 51.93
C PRO A 100 -53.87 66.03 51.26
N LEU A 101 -54.11 66.00 49.94
CA LEU A 101 -54.23 64.76 49.16
C LEU A 101 -52.90 64.29 48.53
N ARG A 102 -51.76 64.90 48.85
CA ARG A 102 -50.48 64.62 48.18
C ARG A 102 -50.07 63.15 48.26
N SER A 103 -50.27 62.50 49.41
CA SER A 103 -49.97 61.08 49.57
C SER A 103 -50.80 60.19 48.62
N GLN A 104 -52.08 60.52 48.41
CA GLN A 104 -52.97 59.77 47.50
C GLN A 104 -52.61 60.02 46.03
N VAL A 105 -52.29 61.28 45.68
CA VAL A 105 -51.82 61.65 44.33
C VAL A 105 -50.53 60.88 44.00
N ASN A 106 -49.57 60.83 44.92
CA ASN A 106 -48.30 60.15 44.71
C ASN A 106 -48.50 58.64 44.49
N GLN A 107 -49.41 58.01 45.23
CA GLN A 107 -49.77 56.61 45.01
C GLN A 107 -50.36 56.37 43.61
N GLN A 108 -51.32 57.21 43.18
CA GLN A 108 -51.96 57.08 41.85
C GLN A 108 -50.96 57.32 40.71
N VAL A 109 -50.09 58.32 40.84
CA VAL A 109 -49.02 58.60 39.88
C VAL A 109 -48.04 57.43 39.80
N GLU A 110 -47.70 56.81 40.92
CA GLU A 110 -46.87 55.60 40.94
C GLU A 110 -47.54 54.43 40.22
N GLU A 111 -48.84 54.22 40.44
CA GLU A 111 -49.63 53.21 39.73
C GLU A 111 -49.66 53.47 38.21
N TRP A 112 -49.95 54.70 37.77
CA TRP A 112 -49.98 55.04 36.35
C TRP A 112 -48.61 54.93 35.68
N ALA A 113 -47.55 55.32 36.37
CA ALA A 113 -46.19 55.12 35.89
C ALA A 113 -45.83 53.63 35.76
N ARG A 114 -46.26 52.78 36.71
CA ARG A 114 -46.16 51.31 36.59
C ARG A 114 -46.94 50.79 35.39
N ASP A 115 -48.11 51.33 35.10
CA ASP A 115 -48.90 50.97 33.92
C ASP A 115 -48.20 51.37 32.60
N ILE A 116 -47.59 52.57 32.54
CA ILE A 116 -46.76 52.96 31.40
C ILE A 116 -45.57 52.01 31.25
N LEU A 117 -44.89 51.63 32.35
CA LEU A 117 -43.80 50.66 32.32
C LEU A 117 -44.29 49.27 31.87
N ASN A 118 -45.50 48.84 32.24
CA ASN A 118 -46.10 47.58 31.76
C ASN A 118 -46.42 47.63 30.25
N LEU A 119 -46.82 48.80 29.72
CA LEU A 119 -46.99 48.99 28.28
C LEU A 119 -45.65 49.02 27.53
N ALA A 120 -44.61 49.59 28.13
CA ALA A 120 -43.24 49.57 27.60
C ALA A 120 -42.62 48.15 27.68
N GLU A 121 -42.96 47.38 28.72
CA GLU A 121 -42.57 45.97 28.87
C GLU A 121 -43.03 45.14 27.66
N LYS A 122 -44.22 45.40 27.10
CA LYS A 122 -44.68 44.72 25.87
C LYS A 122 -43.75 44.96 24.68
N ASP A 123 -43.27 46.19 24.50
CA ASP A 123 -42.30 46.50 23.44
C ASP A 123 -40.97 45.79 23.71
N TYR A 124 -40.52 45.78 24.96
CA TYR A 124 -39.29 45.09 25.37
C TYR A 124 -39.39 43.58 25.10
N GLN A 125 -40.48 42.95 25.52
CA GLN A 125 -40.76 41.52 25.29
C GLN A 125 -40.88 41.19 23.79
N ALA A 126 -41.38 42.13 22.97
CA ALA A 126 -41.42 42.02 21.51
C ALA A 126 -40.07 42.30 20.81
N GLY A 127 -39.02 42.63 21.57
CA GLY A 127 -37.67 42.86 21.07
C GLY A 127 -37.35 44.32 20.69
N ASN A 128 -38.24 45.25 21.00
CA ASN A 128 -38.11 46.67 20.69
C ASN A 128 -37.56 47.47 21.89
N LEU A 129 -36.39 47.08 22.41
CA LEU A 129 -35.78 47.73 23.59
C LEU A 129 -35.72 49.27 23.48
N LYS A 130 -35.34 49.79 22.31
CA LYS A 130 -35.26 51.25 22.10
C LYS A 130 -36.62 51.94 22.28
N GLN A 131 -37.69 51.31 21.80
CA GLN A 131 -39.05 51.85 21.93
C GLN A 131 -39.55 51.73 23.37
N ALA A 132 -39.26 50.62 24.06
CA ALA A 132 -39.56 50.43 25.47
C ALA A 132 -38.92 51.52 26.35
N ILE A 133 -37.63 51.78 26.17
CA ILE A 133 -36.90 52.85 26.88
C ILE A 133 -37.47 54.22 26.52
N ALA A 134 -37.79 54.48 25.25
CA ALA A 134 -38.38 55.75 24.83
C ALA A 134 -39.77 56.00 25.44
N LYS A 135 -40.59 54.96 25.62
CA LYS A 135 -41.88 55.04 26.33
C LYS A 135 -41.67 55.29 27.82
N ALA A 136 -40.74 54.58 28.45
CA ALA A 136 -40.42 54.75 29.88
C ALA A 136 -39.91 56.16 30.20
N ARG A 137 -39.08 56.75 29.32
CA ARG A 137 -38.51 58.10 29.48
C ARG A 137 -39.49 59.26 29.21
N GLN A 138 -40.71 58.98 28.75
CA GLN A 138 -41.75 60.02 28.63
C GLN A 138 -42.35 60.40 29.99
N ILE A 139 -42.16 59.57 31.02
CA ILE A 139 -42.64 59.83 32.38
C ILE A 139 -41.76 60.92 33.03
N PRO A 140 -42.34 61.96 33.67
CA PRO A 140 -41.57 63.01 34.33
C PRO A 140 -40.62 62.52 35.44
N ASN A 141 -39.40 63.04 35.47
CA ASN A 141 -38.29 62.61 36.35
C ASN A 141 -38.29 63.25 37.76
N ASN A 142 -39.19 64.20 38.02
CA ASN A 142 -39.27 64.98 39.26
C ASN A 142 -40.09 64.30 40.37
N MET A 143 -40.48 63.04 40.18
CA MET A 143 -41.38 62.30 41.08
C MET A 143 -40.66 61.17 41.82
N ALA A 144 -41.26 60.69 42.92
CA ALA A 144 -40.78 59.53 43.69
C ALA A 144 -40.70 58.21 42.86
N VAL A 145 -41.14 58.24 41.60
CA VAL A 145 -41.17 57.11 40.66
C VAL A 145 -39.93 57.02 39.75
N ALA A 146 -39.07 58.05 39.74
CA ALA A 146 -37.86 58.07 38.91
C ALA A 146 -36.93 56.87 39.17
N ALA A 147 -36.80 56.46 40.43
CA ALA A 147 -36.01 55.29 40.81
C ALA A 147 -36.54 53.99 40.19
N ILE A 148 -37.87 53.82 40.12
CA ILE A 148 -38.53 52.62 39.57
C ILE A 148 -38.31 52.54 38.04
N ILE A 149 -38.33 53.69 37.37
CA ILE A 149 -38.11 53.79 35.92
C ILE A 149 -36.66 53.44 35.57
N GLU A 150 -35.69 54.06 36.24
CA GLU A 150 -34.27 53.80 35.99
C GLU A 150 -33.88 52.35 36.36
N GLU A 151 -34.41 51.81 37.45
CA GLU A 151 -34.21 50.39 37.81
C GLU A 151 -34.74 49.45 36.72
N ARG A 152 -35.93 49.74 36.17
CA ARG A 152 -36.53 48.94 35.10
C ARG A 152 -35.73 49.00 33.80
N ILE A 153 -35.32 50.22 33.39
CA ILE A 153 -34.49 50.43 32.20
C ILE A 153 -33.15 49.72 32.35
N ALA A 154 -32.50 49.84 33.52
CA ALA A 154 -31.23 49.18 33.79
C ALA A 154 -31.35 47.65 33.66
N LYS A 155 -32.40 47.05 34.23
CA LYS A 155 -32.68 45.61 34.09
C LYS A 155 -32.85 45.19 32.63
N TRP A 156 -33.62 45.94 31.85
CA TRP A 156 -33.78 45.66 30.42
C TRP A 156 -32.45 45.74 29.66
N GLN A 157 -31.64 46.76 29.94
CA GLN A 157 -30.34 46.95 29.29
C GLN A 157 -29.33 45.86 29.69
N GLU A 158 -29.34 45.43 30.94
CA GLU A 158 -28.51 44.34 31.46
C GLU A 158 -28.83 43.03 30.72
N THR A 159 -30.10 42.59 30.73
CA THR A 159 -30.52 41.38 30.01
C THR A 159 -30.24 41.48 28.51
N TRP A 160 -30.38 42.66 27.92
CA TRP A 160 -30.05 42.87 26.50
C TRP A 160 -28.56 42.75 26.22
N THR A 161 -27.71 43.21 27.14
CA THR A 161 -26.26 43.10 27.03
C THR A 161 -25.84 41.64 27.16
N GLU A 162 -26.39 40.94 28.14
CA GLU A 162 -26.17 39.50 28.36
C GLU A 162 -26.56 38.68 27.13
N GLY A 163 -27.75 38.90 26.56
CA GLY A 163 -28.19 38.20 25.34
C GLY A 163 -27.28 38.43 24.13
N ASN A 164 -26.77 39.65 23.96
CA ASN A 164 -25.79 39.95 22.90
C ASN A 164 -24.44 39.27 23.15
N GLU A 165 -23.98 39.22 24.41
CA GLU A 165 -22.74 38.53 24.77
C GLU A 165 -22.84 37.02 24.51
N ILE A 166 -23.97 36.40 24.87
CA ILE A 166 -24.26 35.00 24.57
C ILE A 166 -24.17 34.74 23.06
N LEU A 167 -24.81 35.57 22.24
CA LEU A 167 -24.74 35.43 20.77
C LEU A 167 -23.33 35.64 20.20
N SER A 168 -22.54 36.56 20.78
CA SER A 168 -21.15 36.78 20.37
C SER A 168 -20.28 35.54 20.67
N LYS A 169 -20.37 35.02 21.90
CA LYS A 169 -19.67 33.79 22.29
C LYS A 169 -20.11 32.59 21.47
N LEU A 170 -21.39 32.52 21.12
CA LEU A 170 -21.91 31.46 20.25
C LEU A 170 -21.25 31.54 18.87
N GLU A 171 -21.19 32.72 18.26
CA GLU A 171 -20.56 32.92 16.95
C GLU A 171 -19.06 32.54 16.96
N GLU A 172 -18.34 32.88 18.02
CA GLU A 172 -16.94 32.46 18.22
C GLU A 172 -16.80 30.94 18.33
N ASN A 173 -17.66 30.30 19.13
CA ASN A 173 -17.65 28.84 19.29
C ASN A 173 -18.03 28.11 18.01
N LEU A 174 -18.95 28.65 17.20
CA LEU A 174 -19.28 28.09 15.89
C LEU A 174 -18.07 28.10 14.95
N ARG A 175 -17.31 29.20 14.90
CA ARG A 175 -16.08 29.29 14.08
C ARG A 175 -14.95 28.38 14.58
N ALA A 176 -14.96 28.05 15.87
CA ALA A 176 -14.01 27.14 16.49
C ALA A 176 -14.45 25.65 16.42
N SER A 177 -15.57 25.34 15.76
CA SER A 177 -16.18 24.00 15.69
C SER A 177 -16.60 23.43 17.06
N ASN A 178 -16.90 24.30 18.04
CA ASN A 178 -17.34 23.93 19.39
C ASN A 178 -18.87 23.83 19.48
N TRP A 179 -19.45 22.80 18.87
CA TRP A 179 -20.91 22.63 18.73
C TRP A 179 -21.65 22.50 20.07
N ASN A 180 -21.13 21.68 20.97
CA ASN A 180 -21.76 21.44 22.28
C ASN A 180 -21.80 22.71 23.13
N GLN A 181 -20.76 23.54 23.04
CA GLN A 181 -20.73 24.81 23.75
C GLN A 181 -21.73 25.80 23.13
N SER A 182 -21.79 25.85 21.79
CA SER A 182 -22.73 26.71 21.07
C SER A 182 -24.19 26.37 21.38
N PHE A 183 -24.53 25.08 21.49
CA PHE A 183 -25.88 24.66 21.86
C PHE A 183 -26.24 25.06 23.30
N ARG A 184 -25.30 24.92 24.25
CA ARG A 184 -25.51 25.38 25.63
C ARG A 184 -25.77 26.89 25.69
N LEU A 185 -24.96 27.68 24.98
CA LEU A 185 -25.16 29.13 24.86
C LEU A 185 -26.51 29.48 24.24
N ALA A 186 -26.99 28.72 23.24
CA ALA A 186 -28.34 28.92 22.71
C ALA A 186 -29.40 28.68 23.78
N VAL A 187 -29.29 27.60 24.57
CA VAL A 187 -30.22 27.33 25.69
C VAL A 187 -30.20 28.43 26.73
N ASP A 188 -29.06 29.07 27.00
CA ASP A 188 -28.97 30.20 27.94
C ASP A 188 -29.88 31.37 27.54
N LEU A 189 -30.17 31.56 26.24
CA LEU A 189 -31.13 32.57 25.76
C LEU A 189 -32.57 32.31 26.24
N LEU A 190 -32.93 31.05 26.49
CA LEU A 190 -34.25 30.67 27.03
C LEU A 190 -34.41 31.11 28.49
N ASN A 191 -33.29 31.30 29.19
CA ASN A 191 -33.25 31.71 30.60
C ASN A 191 -33.24 33.23 30.76
N LEU A 192 -33.09 33.99 29.67
CA LEU A 192 -33.27 35.43 29.68
C LEU A 192 -34.77 35.71 29.84
N ASN A 193 -35.14 36.54 30.81
CA ASN A 193 -36.52 36.90 31.13
C ASN A 193 -37.14 37.82 30.05
N ASN A 194 -37.15 37.38 28.79
CA ASN A 194 -37.61 38.12 27.62
C ASN A 194 -38.04 37.17 26.48
N GLU A 195 -39.27 37.33 26.01
CA GLU A 195 -39.89 36.47 25.00
C GLU A 195 -39.16 36.51 23.65
N TYR A 196 -38.71 37.68 23.20
CA TYR A 196 -37.93 37.83 21.97
C TYR A 196 -36.62 37.03 21.99
N TRP A 197 -35.90 37.04 23.12
CA TRP A 197 -34.69 36.26 23.28
C TRP A 197 -34.98 34.75 23.30
N ALA A 198 -35.98 34.34 24.07
CA ALA A 198 -36.36 32.94 24.23
C ALA A 198 -37.01 32.31 22.98
N THR A 199 -37.57 33.12 22.07
CA THR A 199 -38.24 32.65 20.86
C THR A 199 -37.44 32.96 19.60
N VAL A 200 -37.36 34.24 19.22
CA VAL A 200 -36.78 34.68 17.95
C VAL A 200 -35.28 34.43 17.94
N LYS A 201 -34.54 34.95 18.93
CA LYS A 201 -33.07 34.82 18.96
C LYS A 201 -32.60 33.41 19.25
N TYR A 202 -33.30 32.68 20.10
CA TYR A 202 -33.07 31.24 20.27
C TYR A 202 -33.18 30.48 18.95
N ASN A 203 -34.28 30.66 18.20
CA ASN A 203 -34.48 29.96 16.93
C ASN A 203 -33.45 30.36 15.87
N GLU A 204 -33.10 31.65 15.79
CA GLU A 204 -31.99 32.13 14.95
C GLU A 204 -30.65 31.46 15.32
N ALA A 205 -30.35 31.35 16.63
CA ALA A 205 -29.14 30.70 17.12
C ALA A 205 -29.09 29.21 16.76
N ILE A 206 -30.20 28.49 16.93
CA ILE A 206 -30.33 27.08 16.52
C ILE A 206 -30.15 26.93 15.00
N ALA A 207 -30.75 27.80 14.19
CA ALA A 207 -30.57 27.77 12.74
C ALA A 207 -29.09 27.95 12.34
N LYS A 208 -28.38 28.90 12.97
CA LYS A 208 -26.94 29.09 12.75
C LYS A 208 -26.11 27.86 13.15
N ILE A 209 -26.41 27.24 14.30
CA ILE A 209 -25.75 26.01 14.73
C ILE A 209 -25.95 24.90 13.69
N THR A 210 -27.17 24.74 13.18
CA THR A 210 -27.48 23.73 12.16
C THR A 210 -26.69 23.95 10.88
N VAL A 211 -26.68 25.17 10.35
CA VAL A 211 -25.89 25.52 9.14
C VAL A 211 -24.40 25.27 9.37
N ALA A 212 -23.87 25.67 10.52
CA ALA A 212 -22.46 25.48 10.83
C ALA A 212 -22.06 23.98 10.92
N ARG A 213 -22.95 23.14 11.48
CA ARG A 213 -22.74 21.68 11.51
C ARG A 213 -22.83 21.05 10.13
N GLU A 214 -23.79 21.48 9.31
CA GLU A 214 -23.92 21.03 7.92
C GLU A 214 -22.66 21.40 7.11
N ASP A 215 -22.17 22.63 7.28
CA ASP A 215 -20.93 23.08 6.67
C ASP A 215 -19.72 22.23 7.11
N SER A 216 -19.62 21.89 8.40
CA SER A 216 -18.54 21.03 8.91
C SER A 216 -18.65 19.60 8.38
N SER A 217 -19.86 19.06 8.23
CA SER A 217 -20.08 17.71 7.68
C SER A 217 -19.56 17.54 6.24
N LYS A 218 -19.43 18.63 5.48
CA LYS A 218 -18.80 18.61 4.15
C LYS A 218 -17.34 18.18 4.21
N LEU A 219 -16.68 18.28 5.36
CA LEU A 219 -15.30 17.82 5.59
C LEU A 219 -15.20 16.37 6.07
N ASP A 220 -16.31 15.68 6.35
CA ASP A 220 -16.27 14.31 6.91
C ASP A 220 -15.50 13.35 6.01
N ASN A 221 -15.69 13.44 4.69
CA ASN A 221 -14.94 12.65 3.73
C ASN A 221 -13.43 12.98 3.77
N ALA A 222 -13.07 14.27 3.86
CA ALA A 222 -11.69 14.70 3.97
C ALA A 222 -11.03 14.17 5.26
N PHE A 223 -11.73 14.21 6.40
CA PHE A 223 -11.22 13.62 7.65
C PHE A 223 -11.03 12.11 7.54
N ASN A 224 -11.97 11.39 6.91
CA ASN A 224 -11.86 9.95 6.69
C ASN A 224 -10.67 9.60 5.77
N LEU A 225 -10.45 10.37 4.69
CA LEU A 225 -9.30 10.21 3.80
C LEU A 225 -7.98 10.48 4.54
N PHE A 226 -7.93 11.54 5.35
CA PHE A 226 -6.76 11.86 6.17
C PHE A 226 -6.42 10.73 7.15
N ALA A 227 -7.42 10.18 7.84
CA ALA A 227 -7.25 9.09 8.80
C ALA A 227 -6.77 7.78 8.15
N ARG A 228 -7.22 7.46 6.93
CA ARG A 228 -6.73 6.30 6.16
C ARG A 228 -5.26 6.45 5.77
N GLY A 229 -4.80 7.69 5.58
CA GLY A 229 -3.43 8.00 5.19
C GLY A 229 -3.10 7.59 3.75
N GLY A 230 -1.87 7.89 3.33
CA GLY A 230 -1.37 7.62 1.98
C GLY A 230 -1.41 8.85 1.08
N LEU A 231 -0.47 8.91 0.14
CA LEU A 231 -0.21 10.10 -0.68
C LEU A 231 -1.43 10.56 -1.48
N ASP A 232 -2.06 9.63 -2.21
CA ASP A 232 -3.26 9.94 -3.01
C ASP A 232 -4.42 10.46 -2.15
N ASN A 233 -4.58 9.89 -0.94
CA ASN A 233 -5.60 10.33 -0.01
C ASN A 233 -5.29 11.73 0.51
N TRP A 234 -4.04 12.04 0.86
CA TRP A 234 -3.62 13.37 1.30
C TRP A 234 -3.85 14.46 0.25
N PHE A 235 -3.58 14.18 -1.04
CA PHE A 235 -3.90 15.15 -2.09
C PHE A 235 -5.40 15.39 -2.22
N LYS A 236 -6.22 14.33 -2.14
CA LYS A 236 -7.68 14.48 -2.12
C LYS A 236 -8.19 15.25 -0.90
N VAL A 237 -7.55 15.09 0.27
CA VAL A 237 -7.88 15.88 1.47
C VAL A 237 -7.70 17.37 1.20
N ILE A 238 -6.57 17.76 0.60
CA ILE A 238 -6.29 19.16 0.25
C ILE A 238 -7.31 19.66 -0.79
N GLU A 239 -7.61 18.86 -1.81
CA GLU A 239 -8.61 19.20 -2.82
C GLU A 239 -10.00 19.46 -2.21
N GLU A 240 -10.50 18.54 -1.39
CA GLU A 240 -11.82 18.65 -0.76
C GLU A 240 -11.88 19.80 0.26
N ALA A 241 -10.86 19.94 1.10
CA ALA A 241 -10.83 21.01 2.11
C ALA A 241 -10.77 22.41 1.47
N ARG A 242 -10.14 22.56 0.30
CA ARG A 242 -10.08 23.83 -0.44
C ARG A 242 -11.41 24.25 -1.06
N LYS A 243 -12.36 23.34 -1.25
CA LYS A 243 -13.70 23.66 -1.77
C LYS A 243 -14.53 24.46 -0.75
N ILE A 244 -14.12 24.47 0.53
CA ILE A 244 -14.81 25.22 1.59
C ILE A 244 -14.51 26.73 1.45
N PRO A 245 -15.52 27.58 1.23
CA PRO A 245 -15.33 29.02 1.08
C PRO A 245 -15.01 29.70 2.41
N ALA A 246 -14.31 30.84 2.37
CA ALA A 246 -13.95 31.62 3.56
C ALA A 246 -15.14 32.11 4.40
N SER A 247 -16.33 32.18 3.80
CA SER A 247 -17.58 32.54 4.49
C SER A 247 -18.19 31.40 5.31
N SER A 248 -17.76 30.16 5.10
CA SER A 248 -18.29 28.99 5.80
C SER A 248 -17.73 28.88 7.22
N TYR A 249 -18.56 28.43 8.17
CA TYR A 249 -18.12 28.14 9.53
C TYR A 249 -17.03 27.05 9.58
N ALA A 250 -17.01 26.14 8.60
CA ALA A 250 -16.02 25.07 8.51
C ALA A 250 -14.66 25.50 7.94
N TYR A 251 -14.52 26.75 7.51
CA TYR A 251 -13.30 27.21 6.83
C TYR A 251 -12.03 27.05 7.70
N GLN A 252 -12.09 27.45 8.98
CA GLN A 252 -10.93 27.32 9.87
C GLN A 252 -10.54 25.86 10.10
N GLU A 253 -11.54 24.97 10.18
CA GLU A 253 -11.34 23.54 10.32
C GLU A 253 -10.69 22.94 9.06
N ALA A 254 -11.16 23.34 7.87
CA ALA A 254 -10.55 22.99 6.59
C ALA A 254 -9.08 23.43 6.52
N GLN A 255 -8.77 24.67 6.90
CA GLN A 255 -7.40 25.19 6.92
C GLN A 255 -6.48 24.44 7.89
N LYS A 256 -6.99 24.05 9.07
CA LYS A 256 -6.25 23.21 10.02
C LYS A 256 -5.98 21.82 9.45
N LEU A 257 -6.95 21.24 8.74
CA LEU A 257 -6.79 19.93 8.09
C LEU A 257 -5.76 19.99 6.96
N ILE A 258 -5.77 21.05 6.14
CA ILE A 258 -4.75 21.30 5.11
C ILE A 258 -3.36 21.38 5.76
N ALA A 259 -3.20 22.19 6.82
CA ALA A 259 -1.91 22.32 7.52
C ALA A 259 -1.40 20.97 8.09
N LYS A 260 -2.27 20.18 8.73
CA LYS A 260 -1.91 18.82 9.18
C LYS A 260 -1.51 17.89 8.04
N THR A 261 -2.12 18.08 6.86
CA THR A 261 -1.80 17.29 5.66
C THR A 261 -0.47 17.73 5.05
N GLU A 262 -0.19 19.03 5.04
CA GLU A 262 1.11 19.60 4.67
C GLU A 262 2.24 18.99 5.52
N ASP A 263 2.05 18.86 6.84
CA ASP A 263 3.02 18.20 7.73
C ASP A 263 3.24 16.72 7.34
N LYS A 264 2.18 16.00 6.96
CA LYS A 264 2.30 14.60 6.49
C LYS A 264 3.04 14.47 5.17
N LEU A 265 2.88 15.44 4.25
CA LEU A 265 3.66 15.49 3.01
C LEU A 265 5.15 15.72 3.31
N LYS A 266 5.48 16.58 4.29
CA LYS A 266 6.87 16.80 4.74
C LYS A 266 7.51 15.54 5.30
N GLU A 267 6.85 14.88 6.24
CA GLU A 267 7.30 13.59 6.80
C GLU A 267 7.48 12.51 5.71
N TYR A 268 6.66 12.57 4.65
CA TYR A 268 6.81 11.65 3.52
C TYR A 268 8.03 12.01 2.66
N ALA A 269 8.24 13.29 2.33
CA ALA A 269 9.40 13.78 1.60
C ALA A 269 10.72 13.45 2.31
N GLU A 270 10.78 13.65 3.63
CA GLU A 270 11.95 13.31 4.46
C GLU A 270 12.32 11.82 4.31
N ARG A 271 11.32 10.92 4.38
CA ARG A 271 11.55 9.49 4.17
C ARG A 271 12.05 9.15 2.76
N LEU A 272 11.58 9.88 1.74
CA LEU A 272 12.09 9.71 0.37
C LEU A 272 13.55 10.15 0.27
N ILE A 273 13.91 11.27 0.89
CA ILE A 273 15.30 11.78 0.95
C ILE A 273 16.22 10.79 1.66
N GLU A 274 15.83 10.31 2.85
CA GLU A 274 16.60 9.32 3.62
C GLU A 274 16.85 8.02 2.83
N ARG A 275 15.84 7.58 2.08
CA ARG A 275 15.89 6.39 1.23
C ARG A 275 16.50 6.64 -0.16
N LYS A 276 16.88 7.88 -0.45
CA LYS A 276 17.43 8.32 -1.75
C LYS A 276 16.50 8.02 -2.93
N GLN A 277 15.19 8.14 -2.72
CA GLN A 277 14.16 7.93 -3.75
C GLN A 277 13.89 9.23 -4.51
N TRP A 278 14.89 9.72 -5.25
CA TRP A 278 14.86 11.06 -5.85
C TRP A 278 13.77 11.23 -6.91
N GLN A 279 13.52 10.20 -7.72
CA GLN A 279 12.43 10.25 -8.70
C GLN A 279 11.07 10.44 -8.01
N ALA A 280 10.81 9.68 -6.94
CA ALA A 280 9.57 9.81 -6.18
C ALA A 280 9.46 11.18 -5.48
N LEU A 281 10.58 11.74 -5.01
CA LEU A 281 10.63 13.08 -4.42
C LEU A 281 10.29 14.17 -5.46
N ARG A 282 10.80 14.02 -6.69
CA ARG A 282 10.46 14.89 -7.82
C ARG A 282 8.98 14.81 -8.16
N ASP A 283 8.44 13.60 -8.22
CA ASP A 283 7.02 13.37 -8.52
C ASP A 283 6.12 13.97 -7.42
N LEU A 284 6.49 13.82 -6.15
CA LEU A 284 5.84 14.47 -5.02
C LEU A 284 5.84 16.00 -5.17
N ALA A 285 6.99 16.59 -5.50
CA ALA A 285 7.10 18.04 -5.69
C ALA A 285 6.22 18.55 -6.84
N ASN A 286 6.19 17.81 -7.96
CA ASN A 286 5.39 18.16 -9.14
C ASN A 286 3.88 18.04 -8.89
N GLN A 287 3.46 17.06 -8.11
CA GLN A 287 2.04 16.84 -7.79
C GLN A 287 1.54 17.79 -6.68
N THR A 288 2.44 18.36 -5.87
CA THR A 288 2.07 19.23 -4.76
C THR A 288 1.61 20.61 -5.24
N PRO A 289 0.40 21.07 -4.86
CA PRO A 289 -0.09 22.40 -5.24
C PRO A 289 0.83 23.53 -4.74
N LYS A 290 1.14 24.49 -5.62
CA LYS A 290 2.12 25.57 -5.36
C LYS A 290 1.63 26.68 -4.41
N ASP A 291 0.33 26.74 -4.16
CA ASP A 291 -0.30 27.75 -3.31
C ASP A 291 -0.35 27.34 -1.82
N LEU A 292 0.13 26.14 -1.49
CA LEU A 292 0.29 25.67 -0.13
C LEU A 292 1.37 26.46 0.64
N LYS A 293 1.28 26.43 1.97
CA LYS A 293 2.26 27.12 2.84
C LYS A 293 3.65 26.50 2.74
N ILE A 294 3.72 25.25 2.32
CA ILE A 294 4.95 24.47 2.13
C ILE A 294 5.62 24.68 0.78
N LYS A 295 5.24 25.71 0.01
CA LYS A 295 5.83 26.00 -1.32
C LYS A 295 7.36 26.09 -1.33
N ALA A 296 7.95 26.56 -0.22
CA ALA A 296 9.40 26.61 -0.06
C ALA A 296 9.98 25.18 -0.01
N ASP A 297 9.43 24.32 0.83
CA ASP A 297 9.83 22.90 0.92
C ASP A 297 9.67 22.19 -0.43
N VAL A 298 8.54 22.38 -1.12
CA VAL A 298 8.26 21.79 -2.44
C VAL A 298 9.30 22.19 -3.48
N THR A 299 9.72 23.47 -3.47
CA THR A 299 10.76 23.95 -4.37
C THR A 299 12.11 23.31 -4.04
N ASP A 300 12.45 23.16 -2.76
CA ASP A 300 13.67 22.45 -2.35
C ASP A 300 13.62 20.97 -2.71
N TRP A 301 12.46 20.30 -2.59
CA TRP A 301 12.30 18.90 -3.02
C TRP A 301 12.58 18.75 -4.51
N SER A 302 12.07 19.67 -5.34
CA SER A 302 12.35 19.67 -6.77
C SER A 302 13.84 19.85 -7.05
N LEU A 303 14.47 20.90 -6.51
CA LEU A 303 15.90 21.19 -6.71
C LEU A 303 16.80 20.05 -6.22
N LEU A 304 16.51 19.52 -5.03
CA LEU A 304 17.28 18.44 -4.44
C LEU A 304 17.13 17.14 -5.23
N SER A 305 15.91 16.81 -5.68
CA SER A 305 15.67 15.64 -6.52
C SER A 305 16.36 15.73 -7.88
N GLU A 306 16.33 16.90 -8.53
CA GLU A 306 16.96 17.13 -9.82
C GLU A 306 18.48 17.02 -9.71
N ALA A 307 19.07 17.72 -8.74
CA ALA A 307 20.50 17.64 -8.48
C ALA A 307 20.97 16.22 -8.15
N ALA A 308 20.17 15.46 -7.40
CA ALA A 308 20.50 14.09 -7.07
C ALA A 308 20.41 13.14 -8.27
N LEU A 309 19.44 13.34 -9.16
CA LEU A 309 19.32 12.56 -10.40
C LEU A 309 20.49 12.83 -11.35
N ASP A 310 20.97 14.07 -11.44
CA ASP A 310 22.18 14.41 -12.21
C ASP A 310 23.41 13.70 -11.62
N ALA A 311 23.56 13.74 -10.30
CA ALA A 311 24.67 13.08 -9.59
C ALA A 311 24.63 11.54 -9.69
N GLU A 312 23.46 10.92 -9.83
CA GLU A 312 23.31 9.47 -9.98
C GLU A 312 23.92 8.91 -11.27
N THR A 313 24.21 9.76 -12.26
CA THR A 313 24.97 9.36 -13.45
C THR A 313 26.39 8.89 -13.12
N GLY A 314 26.93 9.30 -11.96
CA GLY A 314 28.26 8.91 -11.50
C GLY A 314 29.41 9.49 -12.33
N THR A 315 29.12 10.49 -13.18
CA THR A 315 30.13 11.20 -13.97
C THR A 315 30.56 12.49 -13.26
N VAL A 316 31.73 13.02 -13.65
CA VAL A 316 32.19 14.33 -13.17
C VAL A 316 31.16 15.40 -13.53
N ASP A 317 30.71 15.43 -14.78
CA ASP A 317 29.74 16.42 -15.28
C ASP A 317 28.41 16.35 -14.52
N GLY A 318 27.89 15.15 -14.25
CA GLY A 318 26.64 14.97 -13.51
C GLY A 318 26.74 15.38 -12.04
N LEU A 319 27.86 15.08 -11.39
CA LEU A 319 28.12 15.54 -10.02
C LEU A 319 28.30 17.07 -9.96
N GLU A 320 29.03 17.66 -10.91
CA GLU A 320 29.21 19.12 -10.99
C GLU A 320 27.88 19.84 -11.27
N ALA A 321 27.03 19.30 -12.16
CA ALA A 321 25.67 19.77 -12.39
C ALA A 321 24.80 19.68 -11.13
N GLY A 322 24.85 18.55 -10.42
CA GLY A 322 24.15 18.38 -9.15
C GLY A 322 24.61 19.36 -8.08
N ILE A 323 25.93 19.58 -7.94
CA ILE A 323 26.48 20.58 -7.00
C ILE A 323 25.95 21.97 -7.32
N LEU A 324 25.98 22.37 -8.59
CA LEU A 324 25.48 23.66 -9.06
C LEU A 324 23.97 23.82 -8.78
N GLY A 325 23.17 22.76 -9.00
CA GLY A 325 21.75 22.76 -8.66
C GLY A 325 21.49 23.02 -7.18
N LEU A 326 22.30 22.44 -6.29
CA LEU A 326 22.21 22.63 -4.83
C LEU A 326 22.76 23.98 -4.32
N GLU A 327 23.34 24.83 -5.18
CA GLU A 327 23.69 26.22 -4.80
C GLU A 327 22.45 27.11 -4.67
N GLN A 328 21.35 26.73 -5.33
CA GLN A 328 20.08 27.46 -5.27
C GLN A 328 19.36 27.33 -3.91
N ILE A 329 19.78 26.36 -3.07
CA ILE A 329 19.24 26.15 -1.72
C ILE A 329 20.14 26.90 -0.71
N ASP A 330 19.85 28.18 -0.49
CA ASP A 330 20.60 29.07 0.42
C ASP A 330 20.36 28.76 1.91
N ALA A 331 21.09 29.44 2.81
CA ALA A 331 21.09 29.20 4.25
C ALA A 331 19.75 29.43 4.96
N SER A 332 18.82 30.18 4.35
CA SER A 332 17.48 30.43 4.89
C SER A 332 16.47 29.33 4.56
N ARG A 333 16.83 28.40 3.68
CA ARG A 333 15.95 27.36 3.13
C ARG A 333 15.88 26.11 4.03
N PRO A 334 14.71 25.45 4.15
CA PRO A 334 14.53 24.29 5.03
C PRO A 334 15.54 23.15 4.83
N LEU A 335 15.92 22.85 3.59
CA LEU A 335 16.80 21.71 3.27
C LEU A 335 18.28 22.09 3.05
N HIS A 336 18.70 23.26 3.52
CA HIS A 336 20.07 23.75 3.32
C HIS A 336 21.15 22.80 3.86
N GLN A 337 20.96 22.28 5.08
CA GLN A 337 21.94 21.37 5.70
C GLN A 337 22.08 20.06 4.92
N THR A 338 20.96 19.54 4.41
CA THR A 338 20.95 18.35 3.54
C THR A 338 21.69 18.63 2.24
N ALA A 339 21.43 19.79 1.61
CA ALA A 339 22.11 20.21 0.40
C ALA A 339 23.63 20.39 0.61
N LEU A 340 24.07 20.98 1.73
CA LEU A 340 25.48 21.11 2.08
C LEU A 340 26.17 19.74 2.21
N ALA A 341 25.59 18.83 2.98
CA ALA A 341 26.16 17.49 3.17
C ALA A 341 26.29 16.72 1.84
N MET A 342 25.32 16.87 0.94
CA MET A 342 25.38 16.28 -0.40
C MET A 342 26.50 16.92 -1.25
N LYS A 343 26.62 18.25 -1.25
CA LYS A 343 27.67 18.98 -1.97
C LYS A 343 29.07 18.57 -1.51
N GLU A 344 29.33 18.55 -0.20
CA GLU A 344 30.64 18.15 0.35
C GLU A 344 31.03 16.73 -0.09
N ARG A 345 30.08 15.80 -0.03
CA ARG A 345 30.30 14.42 -0.47
C ARG A 345 30.57 14.34 -1.98
N TRP A 346 29.81 15.06 -2.80
CA TRP A 346 29.99 15.03 -4.25
C TRP A 346 31.27 15.73 -4.70
N GLN A 347 31.71 16.79 -4.02
CA GLN A 347 33.00 17.44 -4.29
C GLN A 347 34.17 16.48 -4.12
N LEU A 348 34.15 15.65 -3.06
CA LEU A 348 35.13 14.58 -2.87
C LEU A 348 35.06 13.55 -4.00
N GLN A 349 33.86 13.14 -4.40
CA GLN A 349 33.70 12.20 -5.52
C GLN A 349 34.20 12.76 -6.85
N VAL A 350 33.98 14.04 -7.15
CA VAL A 350 34.50 14.70 -8.34
C VAL A 350 36.02 14.66 -8.37
N GLN A 351 36.67 15.00 -7.25
CA GLN A 351 38.13 14.96 -7.15
C GLN A 351 38.67 13.55 -7.44
N ASP A 352 38.10 12.52 -6.82
CA ASP A 352 38.57 11.14 -6.97
C ASP A 352 38.22 10.52 -8.33
N LEU A 353 37.11 10.93 -8.97
CA LEU A 353 36.82 10.54 -10.37
C LEU A 353 37.83 11.13 -11.34
N LYS A 354 38.29 12.37 -11.12
CA LYS A 354 39.35 12.99 -11.94
C LYS A 354 40.66 12.20 -11.80
N ILE A 355 41.03 11.80 -10.58
CA ILE A 355 42.19 10.91 -10.34
C ILE A 355 42.06 9.61 -11.13
N LEU A 356 40.90 8.95 -11.08
CA LEU A 356 40.68 7.70 -11.82
C LEU A 356 40.67 7.89 -13.33
N SER A 357 40.13 9.00 -13.85
CA SER A 357 40.19 9.34 -15.27
C SER A 357 41.63 9.50 -15.74
N GLU A 358 42.43 10.29 -15.02
CA GLU A 358 43.85 10.49 -15.31
C GLU A 358 44.62 9.16 -15.25
N ALA A 359 44.33 8.31 -14.27
CA ALA A 359 44.93 6.98 -14.17
C ALA A 359 44.62 6.11 -15.40
N ARG A 360 43.37 6.14 -15.89
CA ARG A 360 42.98 5.40 -17.11
C ARG A 360 43.67 5.95 -18.35
N ASP A 361 43.81 7.27 -18.46
CA ASP A 361 44.49 7.92 -19.59
C ASP A 361 45.97 7.53 -19.65
N LEU A 362 46.65 7.50 -18.50
CA LEU A 362 48.00 6.94 -18.40
C LEU A 362 48.03 5.50 -18.90
N ALA A 363 47.09 4.65 -18.46
CA ALA A 363 47.04 3.24 -18.84
C ALA A 363 46.76 2.97 -20.34
N GLN A 364 46.30 3.96 -21.13
CA GLN A 364 45.91 3.76 -22.54
C GLN A 364 47.05 3.27 -23.42
N ALA A 365 48.29 3.73 -23.17
CA ALA A 365 49.45 3.35 -23.97
C ALA A 365 49.85 1.87 -23.79
N GLY A 366 49.39 1.21 -22.72
CA GLY A 366 49.56 -0.23 -22.53
C GLY A 366 50.99 -0.70 -22.23
N THR A 367 51.90 0.20 -21.82
CA THR A 367 53.28 -0.14 -21.45
C THR A 367 53.41 -0.37 -19.95
N ILE A 368 54.45 -1.08 -19.51
CA ILE A 368 54.71 -1.33 -18.07
C ILE A 368 54.85 -0.02 -17.30
N GLU A 369 55.60 0.94 -17.85
CA GLU A 369 55.80 2.27 -17.24
C GLU A 369 54.46 2.98 -17.04
N GLN A 370 53.61 2.97 -18.07
CA GLN A 370 52.32 3.65 -18.06
C GLN A 370 51.28 2.97 -17.16
N TYR A 371 51.26 1.64 -17.11
CA TYR A 371 50.47 0.92 -16.11
C TYR A 371 50.96 1.19 -14.69
N SER A 372 52.28 1.31 -14.48
CA SER A 372 52.83 1.64 -13.16
C SER A 372 52.44 3.06 -12.73
N ALA A 373 52.49 4.02 -13.66
CA ALA A 373 52.02 5.39 -13.43
C ALA A 373 50.51 5.43 -13.13
N ALA A 374 49.70 4.68 -13.88
CA ALA A 374 48.26 4.53 -13.65
C ALA A 374 47.97 3.94 -12.26
N ILE A 375 48.69 2.89 -11.85
CA ILE A 375 48.57 2.28 -10.52
C ILE A 375 48.91 3.28 -9.42
N ALA A 376 50.00 4.03 -9.57
CA ALA A 376 50.39 5.06 -8.61
C ALA A 376 49.29 6.13 -8.51
N LYS A 377 48.76 6.58 -9.65
CA LYS A 377 47.71 7.60 -9.71
C LYS A 377 46.40 7.13 -9.07
N ALA A 378 45.89 5.96 -9.43
CA ALA A 378 44.70 5.40 -8.79
C ALA A 378 44.90 5.07 -7.31
N GLY A 379 46.16 4.87 -6.89
CA GLY A 379 46.54 4.69 -5.49
C GLY A 379 46.38 5.94 -4.62
N GLU A 380 46.24 7.13 -5.23
CA GLU A 380 45.95 8.38 -4.53
C GLU A 380 44.52 8.39 -3.95
N VAL A 381 43.61 7.57 -4.48
CA VAL A 381 42.21 7.48 -4.01
C VAL A 381 42.17 6.96 -2.55
N PRO A 382 41.67 7.74 -1.58
CA PRO A 382 41.65 7.36 -0.17
C PRO A 382 40.77 6.14 0.13
N ARG A 383 41.12 5.37 1.16
CA ARG A 383 40.35 4.17 1.59
C ARG A 383 38.92 4.46 2.04
N ASN A 384 38.68 5.65 2.57
CA ASN A 384 37.34 6.11 2.99
C ASN A 384 36.51 6.65 1.82
N ASN A 385 37.07 6.75 0.61
CA ASN A 385 36.32 7.21 -0.54
C ASN A 385 35.41 6.09 -1.09
N PRO A 386 34.14 6.39 -1.47
CA PRO A 386 33.25 5.43 -2.13
C PRO A 386 33.83 4.74 -3.38
N LEU A 387 34.73 5.40 -4.11
CA LEU A 387 35.37 4.92 -5.35
C LEU A 387 36.62 4.08 -5.09
N TRP A 388 37.04 3.90 -3.83
CA TRP A 388 38.22 3.11 -3.50
C TRP A 388 38.16 1.68 -4.04
N SER A 389 36.98 1.04 -3.94
CA SER A 389 36.82 -0.33 -4.45
C SER A 389 37.04 -0.40 -5.97
N GLN A 390 36.57 0.61 -6.71
CA GLN A 390 36.79 0.72 -8.14
C GLN A 390 38.28 0.95 -8.46
N ALA A 391 38.93 1.86 -7.73
CA ALA A 391 40.37 2.11 -7.85
C ALA A 391 41.20 0.82 -7.67
N GLN A 392 40.89 0.02 -6.64
CA GLN A 392 41.59 -1.25 -6.40
C GLN A 392 41.36 -2.30 -7.48
N GLN A 393 40.16 -2.34 -8.08
CA GLN A 393 39.88 -3.24 -9.20
C GLN A 393 40.73 -2.87 -10.42
N GLU A 394 40.83 -1.58 -10.74
CA GLU A 394 41.65 -1.08 -11.86
C GLU A 394 43.13 -1.33 -11.61
N ILE A 395 43.63 -1.02 -10.40
CA ILE A 395 45.01 -1.35 -9.98
C ILE A 395 45.29 -2.85 -10.13
N GLY A 396 44.37 -3.71 -9.71
CA GLY A 396 44.50 -5.16 -9.87
C GLY A 396 44.54 -5.61 -11.33
N SER A 397 43.78 -4.95 -12.20
CA SER A 397 43.77 -5.19 -13.65
C SER A 397 45.11 -4.80 -14.29
N TRP A 398 45.59 -3.58 -14.03
CA TRP A 398 46.87 -3.09 -14.57
C TRP A 398 48.06 -3.89 -14.06
N ASN A 399 48.08 -4.28 -12.78
CA ASN A 399 49.09 -5.21 -12.25
C ASN A 399 49.09 -6.52 -13.03
N ARG A 400 47.92 -7.06 -13.37
CA ARG A 400 47.82 -8.29 -14.16
C ARG A 400 48.36 -8.08 -15.59
N GLN A 401 48.14 -6.92 -16.21
CA GLN A 401 48.69 -6.60 -17.52
C GLN A 401 50.22 -6.51 -17.49
N ILE A 402 50.79 -5.85 -16.47
CA ILE A 402 52.25 -5.83 -16.26
C ILE A 402 52.79 -7.26 -16.19
N GLN A 403 52.18 -8.12 -15.38
CA GLN A 403 52.59 -9.53 -15.25
C GLN A 403 52.54 -10.27 -16.58
N VAL A 404 51.52 -10.03 -17.42
CA VAL A 404 51.42 -10.63 -18.76
C VAL A 404 52.54 -10.15 -19.67
N ILE A 405 52.86 -8.85 -19.68
CA ILE A 405 53.93 -8.29 -20.51
C ILE A 405 55.28 -8.87 -20.09
N GLU A 406 55.55 -8.96 -18.80
CA GLU A 406 56.79 -9.50 -18.24
C GLU A 406 56.95 -11.02 -18.49
N ASP A 407 55.88 -11.80 -18.31
CA ASP A 407 55.96 -13.26 -18.38
C ASP A 407 55.83 -13.81 -19.80
N ARG A 408 55.22 -13.05 -20.73
CA ARG A 408 54.98 -13.52 -22.10
C ARG A 408 56.27 -13.93 -22.81
N PRO A 409 57.38 -13.16 -22.79
CA PRO A 409 58.63 -13.58 -23.41
C PRO A 409 59.20 -14.89 -22.84
N ILE A 410 58.97 -15.16 -21.54
CA ILE A 410 59.40 -16.41 -20.90
C ILE A 410 58.62 -17.59 -21.50
N LEU A 411 57.30 -17.45 -21.61
CA LEU A 411 56.43 -18.49 -22.15
C LEU A 411 56.65 -18.73 -23.64
N GLU A 412 56.83 -17.67 -24.44
CA GLU A 412 57.13 -17.81 -25.87
C GLU A 412 58.50 -18.48 -26.08
N ARG A 413 59.52 -18.09 -25.31
CA ARG A 413 60.81 -18.79 -25.36
C ARG A 413 60.70 -20.26 -24.97
N ALA A 414 59.87 -20.59 -23.98
CA ALA A 414 59.62 -21.99 -23.62
C ALA A 414 58.99 -22.76 -24.80
N ARG A 415 58.04 -22.15 -25.52
CA ARG A 415 57.44 -22.75 -26.72
C ARG A 415 58.43 -22.91 -27.86
N GLU A 416 59.30 -21.92 -28.10
CA GLU A 416 60.38 -22.01 -29.09
C GLU A 416 61.33 -23.16 -28.79
N ILE A 417 61.74 -23.31 -27.54
CA ILE A 417 62.59 -24.43 -27.08
C ILE A 417 61.89 -25.77 -27.30
N ALA A 418 60.56 -25.84 -27.21
CA ALA A 418 59.79 -27.06 -27.40
C ALA A 418 59.56 -27.47 -28.87
N ILE A 419 59.92 -26.62 -29.85
CA ILE A 419 59.68 -26.86 -31.28
C ILE A 419 60.31 -28.18 -31.78
N PRO A 420 61.58 -28.51 -31.48
CA PRO A 420 62.21 -29.75 -31.96
C PRO A 420 61.47 -31.02 -31.52
N GLY A 421 60.82 -30.98 -30.34
CA GLY A 421 59.94 -32.03 -29.86
C GLY A 421 60.64 -33.25 -29.26
N ASP A 422 61.98 -33.28 -29.22
CA ASP A 422 62.74 -34.33 -28.52
C ASP A 422 62.72 -34.14 -26.99
N ILE A 423 63.07 -35.20 -26.24
CA ILE A 423 63.01 -35.22 -24.77
C ILE A 423 63.81 -34.07 -24.14
N ASN A 424 65.01 -33.76 -24.66
CA ASN A 424 65.87 -32.72 -24.08
C ASN A 424 65.26 -31.32 -24.32
N SER A 425 64.73 -31.08 -25.52
CA SER A 425 64.05 -29.83 -25.87
C SER A 425 62.80 -29.61 -25.01
N LEU A 426 61.95 -30.64 -24.85
CA LEU A 426 60.74 -30.55 -24.03
C LEU A 426 61.05 -30.37 -22.54
N SER A 427 62.07 -31.06 -22.01
CA SER A 427 62.50 -30.88 -20.62
C SER A 427 63.01 -29.46 -20.37
N SER A 428 63.79 -28.92 -21.30
CA SER A 428 64.30 -27.54 -21.24
C SER A 428 63.16 -26.51 -21.31
N ALA A 429 62.16 -26.75 -22.17
CA ALA A 429 60.96 -25.92 -22.25
C ALA A 429 60.16 -25.92 -20.93
N ILE A 430 60.02 -27.09 -20.28
CA ILE A 430 59.39 -27.19 -18.95
C ILE A 430 60.14 -26.35 -17.91
N ILE A 431 61.47 -26.40 -17.90
CA ILE A 431 62.30 -25.58 -17.01
C ILE A 431 62.05 -24.09 -17.26
N GLN A 432 62.07 -23.66 -18.52
CA GLN A 432 61.82 -22.26 -18.89
C GLN A 432 60.42 -21.79 -18.46
N ALA A 433 59.36 -22.58 -18.72
CA ALA A 433 57.99 -22.22 -18.34
C ALA A 433 57.76 -22.22 -16.82
N ARG A 434 58.53 -23.00 -16.04
CA ARG A 434 58.47 -23.00 -14.56
C ARG A 434 58.99 -21.72 -13.93
N ALA A 435 59.71 -20.88 -14.67
CA ALA A 435 60.09 -19.55 -14.19
C ALA A 435 58.87 -18.65 -13.93
N ILE A 436 57.71 -18.95 -14.53
CA ILE A 436 56.45 -18.24 -14.27
C ILE A 436 55.85 -18.74 -12.95
N GLY A 437 55.88 -17.89 -11.92
CA GLY A 437 55.44 -18.22 -10.56
C GLY A 437 53.92 -18.43 -10.41
N LYS A 438 53.50 -19.17 -9.36
CA LYS A 438 52.10 -19.60 -9.11
C LYS A 438 51.05 -18.48 -9.04
N ASN A 439 51.45 -17.28 -8.61
CA ASN A 439 50.55 -16.14 -8.41
C ASN A 439 50.58 -15.12 -9.56
N ARG A 440 51.20 -15.49 -10.68
CA ARG A 440 51.32 -14.63 -11.86
C ARG A 440 50.19 -14.88 -12.86
N ALA A 441 49.90 -13.86 -13.66
CA ALA A 441 48.83 -13.89 -14.66
C ALA A 441 48.92 -15.08 -15.62
N LEU A 442 50.12 -15.42 -16.11
CA LEU A 442 50.33 -16.49 -17.11
C LEU A 442 50.59 -17.88 -16.51
N TYR A 443 50.52 -18.06 -15.19
CA TYR A 443 50.82 -19.34 -14.55
C TYR A 443 49.97 -20.50 -15.07
N ARG A 444 48.66 -20.28 -15.25
CA ARG A 444 47.75 -21.32 -15.71
C ARG A 444 48.07 -21.78 -17.13
N ASP A 445 48.49 -20.85 -17.99
CA ASP A 445 48.89 -21.15 -19.36
C ASP A 445 50.21 -21.91 -19.36
N ALA A 446 51.20 -21.46 -18.58
CA ALA A 446 52.46 -22.17 -18.40
C ALA A 446 52.26 -23.61 -17.90
N GLN A 447 51.40 -23.82 -16.91
CA GLN A 447 51.09 -25.17 -16.40
C GLN A 447 50.39 -26.07 -17.43
N ARG A 448 49.60 -25.49 -18.34
CA ARG A 448 48.96 -26.23 -19.43
C ARG A 448 50.01 -26.74 -20.42
N GLU A 449 50.94 -25.87 -20.82
CA GLU A 449 52.05 -26.23 -21.71
C GLU A 449 52.96 -27.29 -21.06
N ILE A 450 53.35 -27.09 -19.80
CA ILE A 450 54.18 -28.04 -19.03
C ILE A 450 53.54 -29.44 -19.02
N ARG A 451 52.24 -29.55 -18.73
CA ARG A 451 51.54 -30.84 -18.75
C ARG A 451 51.55 -31.46 -20.15
N GLY A 452 51.34 -30.66 -21.19
CA GLY A 452 51.37 -31.14 -22.57
C GLY A 452 52.73 -31.70 -22.97
N TRP A 453 53.81 -30.98 -22.65
CA TRP A 453 55.18 -31.43 -22.90
C TRP A 453 55.54 -32.66 -22.08
N GLN A 454 55.14 -32.71 -20.81
CA GLN A 454 55.40 -33.87 -19.96
C GLN A 454 54.71 -35.14 -20.49
N VAL A 455 53.47 -35.06 -20.96
CA VAL A 455 52.77 -36.18 -21.61
C VAL A 455 53.49 -36.65 -22.89
N ARG A 456 54.06 -35.72 -23.67
CA ARG A 456 54.84 -36.07 -24.86
C ARG A 456 56.13 -36.80 -24.51
N ILE A 457 56.86 -36.34 -23.50
CA ILE A 457 58.06 -37.01 -22.98
C ILE A 457 57.69 -38.44 -22.53
N GLU A 458 56.67 -38.57 -21.69
CA GLU A 458 56.23 -39.87 -21.16
C GLU A 458 55.87 -40.85 -22.28
N ARG A 459 55.20 -40.38 -23.34
CA ARG A 459 54.90 -41.22 -24.51
C ARG A 459 56.16 -41.66 -25.25
N MET A 460 57.11 -40.77 -25.50
CA MET A 460 58.36 -41.14 -26.20
C MET A 460 59.19 -42.16 -25.41
N GLU A 461 59.21 -42.04 -24.08
CA GLU A 461 59.90 -42.98 -23.20
C GLU A 461 59.19 -44.34 -23.13
N ASP A 462 57.85 -44.35 -23.05
CA ASP A 462 57.08 -45.57 -22.79
C ASP A 462 56.69 -46.32 -24.07
N GLN A 463 56.62 -45.65 -25.23
CA GLN A 463 56.17 -46.27 -26.49
C GLN A 463 57.01 -47.48 -26.90
N PRO A 464 58.37 -47.46 -26.84
CA PRO A 464 59.17 -48.62 -27.20
C PRO A 464 58.90 -49.84 -26.31
N ILE A 465 58.61 -49.62 -25.02
CA ILE A 465 58.26 -50.68 -24.07
C ILE A 465 56.90 -51.29 -24.46
N LEU A 466 55.92 -50.44 -24.78
CA LEU A 466 54.59 -50.90 -25.19
C LEU A 466 54.64 -51.65 -26.52
N ASP A 467 55.39 -51.15 -27.50
CA ASP A 467 55.57 -51.77 -28.81
C ASP A 467 56.26 -53.14 -28.68
N GLN A 468 57.30 -53.24 -27.84
CA GLN A 468 57.96 -54.51 -27.53
C GLN A 468 56.99 -55.50 -26.88
N ALA A 469 56.20 -55.06 -25.90
CA ALA A 469 55.19 -55.89 -25.27
C ALA A 469 54.13 -56.38 -26.28
N GLN A 470 53.70 -55.52 -27.20
CA GLN A 470 52.77 -55.86 -28.27
C GLN A 470 53.36 -56.90 -29.23
N ALA A 471 54.63 -56.74 -29.62
CA ALA A 471 55.33 -57.68 -30.49
C ALA A 471 55.46 -59.07 -29.85
N LEU A 472 55.81 -59.13 -28.56
CA LEU A 472 55.84 -60.38 -27.79
C LEU A 472 54.46 -61.05 -27.74
N ALA A 473 53.40 -60.27 -27.51
CA ALA A 473 52.05 -60.81 -27.51
C ALA A 473 51.59 -61.31 -28.89
N ASN A 474 52.00 -60.66 -29.98
CA ASN A 474 51.74 -61.11 -31.35
C ASN A 474 52.47 -62.41 -31.66
N LEU A 475 53.68 -62.60 -31.11
CA LEU A 475 54.40 -63.87 -31.08
C LEU A 475 53.82 -64.89 -30.11
N LYS A 476 52.62 -64.61 -29.56
CA LYS A 476 51.91 -65.50 -28.65
C LYS A 476 52.63 -65.69 -27.30
N ASP A 477 53.65 -64.89 -26.99
CA ASP A 477 54.34 -64.89 -25.70
C ASP A 477 53.68 -63.89 -24.74
N TYR A 478 52.52 -64.28 -24.21
CA TYR A 478 51.74 -63.39 -23.34
C TYR A 478 52.36 -63.18 -21.97
N SER A 479 53.18 -64.13 -21.47
CA SER A 479 53.80 -63.97 -20.14
C SER A 479 54.80 -62.84 -20.17
N THR A 480 55.75 -62.89 -21.12
CA THR A 480 56.77 -61.85 -21.27
C THR A 480 56.16 -60.54 -21.75
N ALA A 481 55.14 -60.57 -22.61
CA ALA A 481 54.41 -59.34 -22.98
C ALA A 481 53.80 -58.61 -21.77
N ILE A 482 53.19 -59.34 -20.83
CA ILE A 482 52.63 -58.75 -19.60
C ILE A 482 53.75 -58.17 -18.74
N GLU A 483 54.86 -58.88 -18.57
CA GLU A 483 56.02 -58.41 -17.79
C GLU A 483 56.61 -57.13 -18.39
N THR A 484 56.80 -57.08 -19.71
CA THR A 484 57.30 -55.89 -20.42
C THR A 484 56.33 -54.72 -20.27
N ALA A 485 55.01 -54.91 -20.48
CA ALA A 485 54.04 -53.81 -20.32
C ALA A 485 53.88 -53.33 -18.86
N ASN A 486 54.16 -54.18 -17.86
CA ASN A 486 54.17 -53.75 -16.45
C ASN A 486 55.33 -52.81 -16.13
N GLN A 487 56.35 -52.70 -16.99
CA GLN A 487 57.43 -51.74 -16.83
C GLN A 487 56.95 -50.29 -17.03
N ILE A 488 55.75 -50.07 -17.57
CA ILE A 488 55.12 -48.74 -17.71
C ILE A 488 54.39 -48.39 -16.40
N PRO A 489 54.88 -47.42 -15.60
CA PRO A 489 54.27 -47.05 -14.33
C PRO A 489 52.82 -46.56 -14.44
N PRO A 490 51.99 -46.78 -13.40
CA PRO A 490 50.65 -46.18 -13.34
C PRO A 490 50.72 -44.65 -13.28
N GLY A 491 49.79 -43.98 -13.96
CA GLY A 491 49.70 -42.52 -13.96
C GLY A 491 50.45 -41.83 -15.10
N ARG A 492 51.29 -42.55 -15.84
CA ARG A 492 51.94 -42.05 -17.06
C ARG A 492 51.02 -42.11 -18.27
N ALA A 493 51.37 -41.37 -19.31
CA ALA A 493 50.58 -41.21 -20.53
C ALA A 493 50.08 -42.51 -21.19
N LEU A 494 50.90 -43.58 -21.23
CA LEU A 494 50.54 -44.87 -21.86
C LEU A 494 50.01 -45.93 -20.87
N SER A 495 49.90 -45.61 -19.58
CA SER A 495 49.54 -46.58 -18.55
C SER A 495 48.16 -47.21 -18.74
N SER A 496 47.18 -46.44 -19.22
CA SER A 496 45.83 -46.95 -19.50
C SER A 496 45.81 -47.95 -20.65
N GLU A 497 46.56 -47.68 -21.71
CA GLU A 497 46.69 -48.55 -22.88
C GLU A 497 47.43 -49.83 -22.52
N ALA A 498 48.57 -49.72 -21.83
CA ALA A 498 49.31 -50.85 -21.28
C ALA A 498 48.41 -51.75 -20.40
N SER A 499 47.63 -51.15 -19.50
CA SER A 499 46.71 -51.87 -18.62
C SER A 499 45.61 -52.62 -19.39
N GLN A 500 45.09 -52.05 -20.48
CA GLN A 500 44.11 -52.70 -21.35
C GLN A 500 44.71 -53.92 -22.05
N ASN A 501 45.92 -53.76 -22.60
CA ASN A 501 46.67 -54.83 -23.23
C ASN A 501 46.99 -55.98 -22.26
N ILE A 502 47.49 -55.67 -21.07
CA ILE A 502 47.73 -56.64 -20.00
C ILE A 502 46.44 -57.42 -19.66
N ARG A 503 45.29 -56.75 -19.54
CA ARG A 503 44.01 -57.43 -19.28
C ARG A 503 43.64 -58.38 -20.42
N ARG A 504 43.92 -58.02 -21.67
CA ARG A 504 43.70 -58.90 -22.83
C ARG A 504 44.62 -60.12 -22.78
N TRP A 505 45.92 -59.93 -22.65
CA TRP A 505 46.90 -61.02 -22.64
C TRP A 505 46.71 -61.97 -21.45
N ARG A 506 46.29 -61.46 -20.28
CA ARG A 506 45.92 -62.31 -19.14
C ARG A 506 44.75 -63.25 -19.46
N ARG A 507 43.80 -62.84 -20.31
CA ARG A 507 42.72 -63.72 -20.75
C ARG A 507 43.25 -64.79 -21.71
N GLU A 508 44.14 -64.44 -22.62
CA GLU A 508 44.76 -65.41 -23.53
C GLU A 508 45.62 -66.46 -22.80
N LEU A 509 46.34 -66.04 -21.75
CA LEU A 509 47.14 -66.95 -20.94
C LEU A 509 46.27 -67.98 -20.19
N ARG A 510 45.19 -67.52 -19.52
CA ARG A 510 44.19 -68.42 -18.93
C ARG A 510 43.52 -69.30 -19.98
N ALA A 511 43.26 -68.69 -21.14
CA ALA A 511 42.97 -69.29 -22.43
C ALA A 511 43.60 -70.67 -22.63
N ARG A 512 44.93 -70.60 -22.75
CA ARG A 512 45.81 -71.74 -23.02
C ARG A 512 45.93 -72.70 -21.84
N GLN A 513 46.01 -72.18 -20.62
CA GLN A 513 46.08 -73.01 -19.42
C GLN A 513 44.84 -73.91 -19.30
N ASN A 514 43.65 -73.34 -19.47
CA ASN A 514 42.39 -74.08 -19.45
C ASN A 514 42.33 -75.12 -20.57
N LEU A 515 42.80 -74.76 -21.77
CA LEU A 515 42.82 -75.69 -22.91
C LEU A 515 43.79 -76.86 -22.69
N GLN A 516 44.98 -76.61 -22.17
CA GLN A 516 45.96 -77.65 -21.86
C GLN A 516 45.44 -78.59 -20.77
N GLN A 517 44.90 -78.03 -19.68
CA GLN A 517 44.32 -78.81 -18.60
C GLN A 517 43.11 -79.63 -19.08
N ALA A 518 42.26 -79.05 -19.92
CA ALA A 518 41.12 -79.76 -20.50
C ALA A 518 41.55 -80.94 -21.37
N ASN A 519 42.58 -80.77 -22.21
CA ASN A 519 43.12 -81.86 -23.03
C ASN A 519 43.67 -83.00 -22.16
N GLN A 520 44.36 -82.69 -21.07
CA GLN A 520 44.87 -83.71 -20.13
C GLN A 520 43.73 -84.50 -19.46
N LEU A 521 42.64 -83.82 -19.07
CA LEU A 521 41.47 -84.48 -18.47
C LEU A 521 40.73 -85.37 -19.48
N ALA A 522 40.54 -84.87 -20.71
CA ALA A 522 39.88 -85.61 -21.77
C ALA A 522 40.69 -86.83 -22.24
N ALA A 523 42.03 -86.78 -22.17
CA ALA A 523 42.90 -87.89 -22.56
C ALA A 523 42.67 -89.17 -21.75
N THR A 524 42.04 -89.08 -20.57
CA THR A 524 41.65 -90.26 -19.76
C THR A 524 40.57 -91.12 -20.44
N GLY A 525 39.84 -90.58 -21.41
CA GLY A 525 38.71 -91.27 -22.07
C GLY A 525 37.52 -91.56 -21.15
N SER A 526 37.57 -91.12 -19.89
CA SER A 526 36.53 -91.35 -18.90
C SER A 526 35.42 -90.32 -19.02
N ALA A 527 34.20 -90.71 -18.66
CA ALA A 527 33.06 -89.79 -18.66
C ALA A 527 33.25 -88.59 -17.71
N ASP A 528 33.87 -88.79 -16.54
CA ASP A 528 34.19 -87.70 -15.60
C ASP A 528 35.27 -86.77 -16.16
N GLY A 529 36.33 -87.33 -16.76
CA GLY A 529 37.39 -86.57 -17.42
C GLY A 529 36.86 -85.71 -18.57
N LEU A 530 36.01 -86.26 -19.44
CA LEU A 530 35.35 -85.53 -20.52
C LEU A 530 34.42 -84.43 -20.00
N THR A 531 33.62 -84.71 -18.96
CA THR A 531 32.70 -83.72 -18.37
C THR A 531 33.48 -82.51 -17.82
N ARG A 532 34.59 -82.75 -17.11
CA ARG A 532 35.45 -81.67 -16.57
C ARG A 532 36.20 -80.92 -17.68
N ALA A 533 36.67 -81.64 -18.71
CA ALA A 533 37.33 -81.04 -19.86
C ALA A 533 36.40 -80.10 -20.65
N ILE A 534 35.15 -80.53 -20.88
CA ILE A 534 34.10 -79.73 -21.52
C ILE A 534 33.81 -78.46 -20.70
N ALA A 535 33.71 -78.57 -19.38
CA ALA A 535 33.46 -77.41 -18.51
C ALA A 535 34.60 -76.37 -18.57
N LEU A 536 35.86 -76.82 -18.60
CA LEU A 536 37.02 -75.93 -18.74
C LEU A 536 37.03 -75.20 -20.08
N VAL A 537 36.72 -75.90 -21.17
CA VAL A 537 36.68 -75.32 -22.51
C VAL A 537 35.46 -74.42 -22.71
N ALA A 538 34.31 -74.72 -22.11
CA ALA A 538 33.14 -73.82 -22.11
C ALA A 538 33.45 -72.43 -21.50
N ASN A 539 34.40 -72.34 -20.56
CA ASN A 539 34.82 -71.07 -19.95
C ASN A 539 35.77 -70.22 -20.83
N ILE A 540 36.20 -70.70 -22.00
CA ILE A 540 37.32 -70.10 -22.76
C ILE A 540 37.05 -68.83 -23.59
N SER A 541 35.88 -68.22 -23.76
CA SER A 541 35.62 -67.19 -24.80
C SER A 541 36.08 -67.52 -26.23
N THR A 542 35.15 -67.45 -27.19
CA THR A 542 35.42 -67.67 -28.62
C THR A 542 36.31 -66.61 -29.27
N LYS A 543 36.53 -65.46 -28.61
CA LYS A 543 37.37 -64.36 -29.09
C LYS A 543 38.86 -64.49 -28.74
N THR A 544 39.22 -65.51 -27.98
CA THR A 544 40.63 -65.81 -27.66
C THR A 544 41.30 -66.55 -28.81
N ASP A 545 42.63 -66.61 -28.82
CA ASP A 545 43.40 -67.41 -29.77
C ASP A 545 43.02 -68.91 -29.72
N ALA A 546 42.53 -69.38 -28.56
CA ALA A 546 42.06 -70.74 -28.35
C ALA A 546 40.59 -70.97 -28.79
N GLY A 547 39.90 -69.95 -29.32
CA GLY A 547 38.46 -70.00 -29.58
C GLY A 547 38.01 -71.06 -30.61
N VAL A 548 38.80 -71.29 -31.66
CA VAL A 548 38.52 -72.34 -32.66
C VAL A 548 38.69 -73.72 -32.06
N GLN A 549 39.86 -73.98 -31.45
CA GLN A 549 40.15 -75.26 -30.78
C GLN A 549 39.15 -75.56 -29.67
N ARG A 550 38.74 -74.52 -28.92
CA ARG A 550 37.66 -74.62 -27.94
C ARG A 550 36.42 -75.21 -28.56
N THR A 551 35.96 -74.64 -29.67
CA THR A 551 34.71 -75.03 -30.32
C THR A 551 34.79 -76.47 -30.83
N GLU A 552 35.90 -76.84 -31.47
CA GLU A 552 36.13 -78.20 -31.98
C GLU A 552 36.18 -79.24 -30.85
N LEU A 553 36.91 -78.96 -29.77
CA LEU A 553 37.06 -79.88 -28.63
C LEU A 553 35.75 -80.02 -27.86
N LEU A 554 35.02 -78.91 -27.64
CA LEU A 554 33.72 -78.92 -26.99
C LEU A 554 32.74 -79.81 -27.78
N GLU A 555 32.73 -79.70 -29.11
CA GLU A 555 31.87 -80.52 -29.97
C GLU A 555 32.26 -81.99 -29.92
N ARG A 556 33.55 -82.28 -30.14
CA ARG A 556 34.08 -83.66 -30.16
C ARG A 556 33.83 -84.39 -28.84
N TRP A 557 34.17 -83.76 -27.72
CA TRP A 557 34.01 -84.38 -26.41
C TRP A 557 32.56 -84.52 -26.00
N SER A 558 31.68 -83.60 -26.43
CA SER A 558 30.23 -83.71 -26.22
C SER A 558 29.65 -84.92 -26.96
N TYR A 559 30.06 -85.16 -28.21
CA TYR A 559 29.68 -86.39 -28.94
C TYR A 559 30.28 -87.65 -28.33
N GLN A 560 31.54 -87.63 -27.90
CA GLN A 560 32.16 -88.78 -27.21
C GLN A 560 31.43 -89.10 -25.90
N LEU A 561 31.06 -88.09 -25.12
CA LEU A 561 30.30 -88.25 -23.90
C LEU A 561 28.90 -88.84 -24.17
N LEU A 562 28.23 -88.38 -25.23
CA LEU A 562 26.96 -88.97 -25.69
C LEU A 562 27.12 -90.42 -26.15
N SER A 563 28.22 -90.76 -26.83
CA SER A 563 28.51 -92.14 -27.22
C SER A 563 28.73 -93.05 -25.99
N LEU A 564 29.41 -92.55 -24.95
CA LEU A 564 29.56 -93.29 -23.69
C LEU A 564 28.21 -93.48 -22.99
N ALA A 565 27.35 -92.45 -22.99
CA ALA A 565 25.98 -92.57 -22.50
C ALA A 565 25.20 -93.65 -23.24
N THR A 566 25.28 -93.66 -24.57
CA THR A 566 24.63 -94.67 -25.44
C THR A 566 25.14 -96.07 -25.13
N ALA A 567 26.45 -96.25 -24.94
CA ALA A 567 27.02 -97.53 -24.56
C ALA A 567 26.51 -98.04 -23.20
N GLN A 568 26.32 -97.16 -22.21
CA GLN A 568 25.70 -97.54 -20.94
C GLN A 568 24.23 -97.97 -21.12
N ALA A 569 23.47 -97.27 -21.96
CA ALA A 569 22.09 -97.64 -22.27
C ALA A 569 22.00 -99.00 -22.97
N ASN A 570 22.90 -99.29 -23.91
CA ASN A 570 22.96 -100.59 -24.59
C ASN A 570 23.29 -101.74 -23.64
N ASN A 571 23.98 -101.46 -22.53
CA ASN A 571 24.25 -102.41 -21.45
C ASN A 571 23.12 -102.46 -20.40
N GLY A 572 21.94 -101.88 -20.69
CA GLY A 572 20.77 -101.86 -19.80
C GLY A 572 20.87 -100.85 -18.64
N ARG A 573 21.93 -100.05 -18.56
CA ARG A 573 22.16 -99.07 -17.48
C ARG A 573 21.60 -97.70 -17.86
N TYR A 574 20.28 -97.62 -18.04
CA TYR A 574 19.61 -96.39 -18.51
C TYR A 574 19.77 -95.18 -17.57
N LEU A 575 19.81 -95.38 -16.24
CA LEU A 575 20.05 -94.28 -15.28
C LEU A 575 21.44 -93.66 -15.44
N GLU A 576 22.47 -94.48 -15.62
CA GLU A 576 23.84 -94.01 -15.87
C GLU A 576 23.94 -93.30 -17.23
N ALA A 577 23.27 -93.84 -18.25
CA ALA A 577 23.18 -93.23 -19.58
C ALA A 577 22.54 -91.83 -19.53
N ILE A 578 21.40 -91.68 -18.85
CA ILE A 578 20.74 -90.38 -18.68
C ILE A 578 21.66 -89.40 -17.97
N ARG A 579 22.30 -89.80 -16.86
CA ARG A 579 23.24 -88.93 -16.13
C ARG A 579 24.40 -88.45 -17.02
N LEU A 580 24.95 -89.32 -17.86
CA LEU A 580 26.02 -88.96 -18.78
C LEU A 580 25.55 -88.04 -19.91
N ALA A 581 24.36 -88.27 -20.45
CA ALA A 581 23.78 -87.42 -21.48
C ALA A 581 23.33 -86.04 -20.93
N GLU A 582 23.00 -85.93 -19.64
CA GLU A 582 22.74 -84.63 -18.98
C GLU A 582 24.00 -83.75 -18.92
N SER A 583 25.19 -84.36 -18.86
CA SER A 583 26.47 -83.68 -18.85
C SER A 583 26.96 -83.22 -20.23
N VAL A 584 26.24 -83.53 -21.31
CA VAL A 584 26.55 -83.05 -22.66
C VAL A 584 26.36 -81.53 -22.72
N SER A 585 27.35 -80.80 -23.23
CA SER A 585 27.33 -79.33 -23.24
C SER A 585 26.17 -78.79 -24.07
N ARG A 586 25.45 -77.79 -23.53
CA ARG A 586 24.38 -77.07 -24.26
C ARG A 586 24.89 -76.29 -25.46
N GLU A 587 26.17 -75.94 -25.47
CA GLU A 587 26.81 -75.22 -26.58
C GLU A 587 27.16 -76.14 -27.75
N SER A 588 27.10 -77.47 -27.56
CA SER A 588 27.40 -78.44 -28.60
C SER A 588 26.17 -78.81 -29.41
N THR A 589 26.34 -79.15 -30.69
CA THR A 589 25.26 -79.68 -31.52
C THR A 589 24.78 -81.06 -31.05
N ALA A 590 25.67 -81.83 -30.39
CA ALA A 590 25.36 -83.11 -29.76
C ALA A 590 24.27 -83.02 -28.68
N TYR A 591 24.03 -81.85 -28.10
CA TYR A 591 23.05 -81.64 -27.04
C TYR A 591 21.62 -82.03 -27.43
N SER A 592 21.22 -81.67 -28.66
CA SER A 592 19.89 -82.00 -29.19
C SER A 592 19.68 -83.52 -29.27
N SER A 593 20.70 -84.23 -29.77
CA SER A 593 20.72 -85.68 -29.86
C SER A 593 20.71 -86.32 -28.46
N ALA A 594 21.50 -85.78 -27.52
CA ALA A 594 21.50 -86.23 -26.14
C ALA A 594 20.12 -86.10 -25.47
N ARG A 595 19.42 -84.98 -25.70
CA ARG A 595 18.05 -84.77 -25.20
C ARG A 595 17.05 -85.78 -25.73
N SER A 596 17.08 -86.04 -27.04
CA SER A 596 16.22 -87.04 -27.68
C SER A 596 16.47 -88.44 -27.12
N GLN A 597 17.73 -88.86 -26.98
CA GLN A 597 18.08 -90.18 -26.45
C GLN A 597 17.68 -90.34 -24.99
N MET A 598 17.91 -89.32 -24.15
CA MET A 598 17.47 -89.33 -22.75
C MET A 598 15.97 -89.52 -22.61
N GLN A 599 15.16 -88.90 -23.47
CA GLN A 599 13.71 -89.08 -23.46
C GLN A 599 13.34 -90.53 -23.81
N GLY A 600 13.98 -91.12 -24.82
CA GLY A 600 13.80 -92.53 -25.15
C GLY A 600 14.14 -93.47 -23.99
N TRP A 601 15.28 -93.26 -23.32
CA TRP A 601 15.68 -94.08 -22.16
C TRP A 601 14.75 -93.90 -20.95
N ARG A 602 14.23 -92.70 -20.70
CA ARG A 602 13.23 -92.44 -19.66
C ARG A 602 11.93 -93.20 -19.92
N ASN A 603 11.48 -93.23 -21.17
CA ASN A 603 10.28 -93.96 -21.57
C ASN A 603 10.45 -95.49 -21.42
N ILE A 604 11.66 -96.03 -21.52
CA ILE A 604 11.95 -97.45 -21.27
C ILE A 604 11.87 -97.77 -19.76
N LEU A 605 12.38 -96.87 -18.91
CA LEU A 605 12.29 -97.00 -17.45
C LEU A 605 10.86 -96.80 -16.92
N GLN A 606 10.00 -96.12 -17.67
CA GLN A 606 8.60 -95.84 -17.35
C GLN A 606 7.73 -95.95 -18.62
N PRO A 607 7.38 -97.18 -19.07
CA PRO A 607 6.52 -97.35 -20.24
C PRO A 607 5.14 -96.71 -20.00
N PRO A 608 4.53 -96.06 -21.00
CA PRO A 608 3.22 -95.42 -20.83
C PRO A 608 2.16 -96.45 -20.42
N ALA A 609 1.33 -96.10 -19.44
CA ALA A 609 0.26 -96.96 -18.92
C ALA A 609 -0.71 -97.39 -20.05
N PRO A 610 -1.18 -98.65 -20.08
CA PRO A 610 -2.11 -99.11 -21.10
C PRO A 610 -3.45 -98.35 -21.02
N PRO A 611 -4.13 -98.10 -22.17
CA PRO A 611 -5.38 -97.36 -22.19
C PRO A 611 -6.48 -98.08 -21.37
N PRO A 612 -7.36 -97.34 -20.67
CA PRO A 612 -8.38 -97.91 -19.81
C PRO A 612 -9.44 -98.70 -20.61
N ILE A 613 -9.84 -99.86 -20.07
CA ILE A 613 -10.91 -100.72 -20.58
C ILE A 613 -12.25 -99.99 -20.40
N VAL A 614 -13.00 -99.77 -21.49
CA VAL A 614 -14.32 -99.12 -21.49
C VAL A 614 -15.42 -100.19 -21.51
N GLU A 615 -16.25 -100.18 -20.47
CA GLU A 615 -17.48 -100.99 -20.33
C GLU A 615 -18.61 -100.36 -21.16
N SER A 616 -19.43 -101.21 -21.78
CA SER A 616 -20.37 -100.88 -22.86
C SER A 616 -21.72 -100.29 -22.42
N THR A 617 -22.20 -99.35 -23.27
CA THR A 617 -23.58 -99.08 -23.77
C THR A 617 -24.65 -98.32 -22.94
N PRO A 618 -25.67 -97.66 -23.58
CA PRO A 618 -25.90 -97.39 -25.02
C PRO A 618 -26.43 -95.99 -25.46
N LEU A 619 -26.34 -95.77 -26.80
CA LEU A 619 -27.26 -95.09 -27.76
C LEU A 619 -27.55 -93.56 -27.74
N SER A 620 -27.00 -92.88 -28.77
CA SER A 620 -27.62 -91.97 -29.79
C SER A 620 -28.34 -90.67 -29.40
N PRO A 621 -28.59 -89.77 -30.37
CA PRO A 621 -27.78 -89.23 -31.48
C PRO A 621 -27.73 -87.67 -31.33
N GLU A 622 -27.10 -86.81 -32.14
CA GLU A 622 -27.13 -86.63 -33.58
C GLU A 622 -26.18 -85.44 -33.92
N SER A 623 -25.67 -85.44 -35.16
CA SER A 623 -24.94 -84.37 -35.87
C SER A 623 -25.77 -83.06 -35.97
N PRO A 624 -25.33 -81.93 -36.61
CA PRO A 624 -24.28 -81.79 -37.64
C PRO A 624 -23.37 -80.52 -37.54
N ILE A 625 -22.16 -80.53 -38.13
CA ILE A 625 -21.74 -79.91 -39.42
C ILE A 625 -21.87 -78.36 -39.36
N GLU A 626 -20.90 -77.49 -39.66
CA GLU A 626 -20.06 -77.41 -40.85
C GLU A 626 -19.10 -76.20 -40.80
N THR A 627 -18.00 -76.33 -41.55
CA THR A 627 -17.28 -75.29 -42.33
C THR A 627 -16.39 -74.22 -41.67
N PRO A 628 -15.38 -73.73 -42.43
CA PRO A 628 -14.06 -73.40 -41.91
C PRO A 628 -13.62 -71.96 -42.26
N SER A 629 -12.30 -71.73 -42.10
CA SER A 629 -11.48 -70.69 -42.77
C SER A 629 -11.14 -69.45 -41.90
N PRO A 630 -10.16 -68.60 -42.29
CA PRO A 630 -8.75 -68.75 -41.95
C PRO A 630 -8.08 -67.41 -41.52
N GLY A 631 -6.77 -67.41 -41.29
CA GLY A 631 -5.93 -66.20 -41.11
C GLY A 631 -5.69 -65.88 -39.63
N GLN A 632 -4.49 -65.53 -39.19
CA GLN A 632 -3.30 -64.95 -39.83
C GLN A 632 -2.02 -65.66 -39.39
#